data_AF-A0A940KM16-F1
#
_entry.id   AF-A0A940KM16-F1
#
_cell.length_a   1.000
_cell.length_b   1.000
_cell.length_c   1.000
_cell.angle_alpha   90.00
_cell.angle_beta   90.00
_cell.angle_gamma   90.00
#
_symmetry.space_group_name_H-M   'P 1'
#
loop_
_entity.id
_entity.type
_entity.pdbx_description
1 polymer ?
#
loop_
_entity_poly.entity_id
_entity_poly.type
_entity_poly.pdbx_seq_one_letter_code
_entity_poly.pdbx_strand_id
1 'polypeptide(L)'
;MRFICSRNNFPVFLLCCSMMLIISSCASLNQKQLVYTTSERRELSINLPYGQGEENYKTTLDGATEQMFSYKDGSLVYVARNTTWPTPNGARVKQSGANSSTNLASGRDEKGLYWKEMQVEGFTVGYAAVPSSRVERFDKALHSIRLKD
;
A
#
# COMPACT_ATOMS: atom_id res chain seq x y z
N MET A 1 4.59 -50.69 -68.70
CA MET A 1 6.05 -50.65 -68.92
C MET A 1 6.60 -49.48 -68.11
N ARG A 2 7.51 -49.77 -67.17
CA ARG A 2 8.40 -48.87 -66.39
C ARG A 2 7.80 -47.70 -65.58
N PHE A 3 7.75 -47.92 -64.26
CA PHE A 3 7.81 -46.88 -63.22
C PHE A 3 9.20 -46.23 -63.20
N ILE A 4 9.27 -44.90 -63.09
CA ILE A 4 10.49 -44.13 -62.82
C ILE A 4 10.16 -43.06 -61.75
N CYS A 5 10.94 -43.09 -60.66
CA CYS A 5 11.48 -42.02 -59.79
C CYS A 5 11.02 -40.56 -60.02
N SER A 6 11.05 -39.61 -59.08
CA SER A 6 11.60 -39.46 -57.72
C SER A 6 11.37 -37.98 -57.33
N ARG A 7 11.44 -37.70 -56.02
CA ARG A 7 12.05 -36.52 -55.34
C ARG A 7 11.13 -35.70 -54.44
N ASN A 8 11.47 -35.83 -53.16
CA ASN A 8 11.27 -34.91 -52.05
C ASN A 8 11.48 -33.44 -52.46
N ASN A 9 10.64 -32.55 -51.92
CA ASN A 9 11.04 -31.22 -51.49
C ASN A 9 10.04 -30.71 -50.44
N PHE A 10 10.45 -30.80 -49.17
CA PHE A 10 9.85 -30.05 -48.06
C PHE A 10 10.30 -28.59 -48.17
N PRO A 11 9.41 -27.59 -48.21
CA PRO A 11 9.79 -26.23 -47.92
C PRO A 11 9.68 -25.99 -46.42
N VAL A 12 10.87 -25.84 -45.83
CA VAL A 12 11.15 -25.19 -44.56
C VAL A 12 10.58 -23.77 -44.60
N PHE A 13 9.40 -23.55 -44.05
CA PHE A 13 8.91 -22.21 -43.70
C PHE A 13 9.21 -21.95 -42.22
N LEU A 14 10.48 -21.66 -41.98
CA LEU A 14 11.01 -21.09 -40.75
C LEU A 14 11.14 -19.57 -40.96
N LEU A 15 11.03 -18.80 -39.88
CA LEU A 15 11.16 -17.34 -39.75
C LEU A 15 9.91 -16.50 -40.08
N CYS A 16 9.23 -16.03 -39.01
CA CYS A 16 8.84 -14.62 -38.84
C CYS A 16 8.02 -14.31 -37.56
N CYS A 17 7.89 -15.22 -36.59
CA CYS A 17 6.99 -15.00 -35.42
C CYS A 17 7.67 -14.83 -34.04
N SER A 18 8.98 -14.59 -33.96
CA SER A 18 9.67 -14.69 -32.66
C SER A 18 10.58 -13.49 -32.35
N MET A 19 10.11 -12.26 -32.55
CA MET A 19 10.84 -11.09 -32.07
C MET A 19 9.92 -9.92 -31.69
N MET A 20 8.75 -10.22 -31.10
CA MET A 20 8.10 -9.27 -30.21
C MET A 20 8.88 -9.29 -28.88
N LEU A 21 10.02 -8.61 -28.90
CA LEU A 21 10.76 -8.20 -27.71
C LEU A 21 9.77 -7.45 -26.82
N ILE A 22 9.25 -8.17 -25.83
CA ILE A 22 8.52 -7.62 -24.70
C ILE A 22 9.55 -6.77 -23.98
N ILE A 23 9.64 -5.50 -24.36
CA ILE A 23 10.28 -4.46 -23.55
C ILE A 23 9.37 -4.34 -22.34
N SER A 24 9.54 -5.26 -21.39
CA SER A 24 8.98 -5.19 -20.06
C SER A 24 9.76 -4.07 -19.39
N SER A 25 9.34 -2.85 -19.69
CA SER A 25 9.80 -1.67 -18.99
C SER A 25 9.34 -1.88 -17.55
N CYS A 26 10.24 -2.36 -16.70
CA CYS A 26 10.20 -2.06 -15.27
C CYS A 26 10.34 -0.54 -15.16
N ALA A 27 9.28 0.20 -15.51
CA ALA A 27 9.10 1.54 -15.02
C ALA A 27 9.07 1.36 -13.51
N SER A 28 10.21 1.63 -12.87
CA SER A 28 10.32 1.71 -11.43
C SER A 28 9.34 2.80 -11.02
N LEU A 29 8.10 2.41 -10.73
CA LEU A 29 7.14 3.33 -10.16
C LEU A 29 7.79 3.79 -8.87
N ASN A 30 8.21 5.06 -8.84
CA ASN A 30 8.74 5.68 -7.64
C ASN A 30 7.66 5.58 -6.57
N GLN A 31 7.85 4.64 -5.65
CA GLN A 31 6.94 4.45 -4.53
C GLN A 31 7.07 5.68 -3.65
N LYS A 32 5.95 6.40 -3.46
CA LYS A 32 5.95 7.59 -2.59
C LYS A 32 6.20 7.15 -1.15
N GLN A 33 7.08 7.85 -0.47
CA GLN A 33 7.29 7.69 0.97
C GLN A 33 6.61 8.85 1.69
N LEU A 34 5.84 8.54 2.73
CA LEU A 34 5.34 9.53 3.68
C LEU A 34 6.36 9.62 4.80
N VAL A 35 6.85 10.83 5.04
CA VAL A 35 7.82 11.15 6.08
C VAL A 35 7.16 12.12 7.03
N TYR A 36 7.14 11.75 8.31
CA TYR A 36 6.62 12.53 9.40
C TYR A 36 7.79 12.88 10.33
N THR A 37 8.03 14.17 10.57
CA THR A 37 9.11 14.66 11.44
C THR A 37 8.54 15.34 12.67
N THR A 38 9.04 14.95 13.84
CA THR A 38 8.63 15.52 15.13
C THR A 38 9.51 16.71 15.52
N SER A 39 9.05 17.49 16.52
CA SER A 39 9.86 18.55 17.15
C SER A 39 11.14 18.03 17.82
N GLU A 40 11.15 16.77 18.25
CA GLU A 40 12.28 16.06 18.85
C GLU A 40 13.26 15.51 17.79
N ARG A 41 13.08 15.87 16.51
CA ARG A 41 13.83 15.36 15.35
C ARG A 41 13.69 13.87 15.07
N ARG A 42 12.81 13.16 15.78
CA ARG A 42 12.40 11.81 15.39
C ARG A 42 11.65 11.83 14.06
N GLU A 43 12.02 10.92 13.17
CA GLU A 43 11.42 10.75 11.86
C GLU A 43 10.73 9.39 11.78
N LEU A 44 9.43 9.39 11.48
CA LEU A 44 8.70 8.20 11.06
C LEU A 44 8.56 8.24 9.55
N SER A 45 8.99 7.17 8.88
CA SER A 45 8.80 7.02 7.43
C SER A 45 8.02 5.76 7.11
N ILE A 46 7.15 5.84 6.11
CA ILE A 46 6.34 4.72 5.62
C ILE A 46 6.27 4.77 4.09
N ASN A 47 6.50 3.64 3.43
CA ASN A 47 6.33 3.53 1.99
C ASN A 47 4.84 3.35 1.68
N LEU A 48 4.25 4.32 0.99
CA LEU A 48 2.83 4.29 0.65
C LEU A 48 2.54 3.21 -0.40
N PRO A 49 1.37 2.56 -0.34
CA PRO A 49 0.90 1.72 -1.44
C PRO A 49 0.88 2.48 -2.77
N TYR A 50 1.21 1.80 -3.87
CA TYR A 50 1.09 2.39 -5.20
C TYR A 50 -0.34 2.87 -5.47
N GLY A 51 -0.44 4.06 -6.07
CA GLY A 51 -1.70 4.67 -6.47
C GLY A 51 -1.59 6.18 -6.52
N GLN A 52 -2.58 6.80 -7.16
CA GLN A 52 -2.76 8.24 -7.10
C GLN A 52 -3.64 8.59 -5.90
N GLY A 53 -3.29 9.66 -5.21
CA GLY A 53 -4.00 10.12 -4.03
C GLY A 53 -3.55 11.51 -3.62
N GLU A 54 -4.20 12.02 -2.58
CA GLU A 54 -4.01 13.35 -2.03
C GLU A 54 -3.51 13.25 -0.60
N GLU A 55 -2.56 14.11 -0.28
CA GLU A 55 -1.99 14.19 1.05
C GLU A 55 -2.62 15.35 1.82
N ASN A 56 -3.06 15.08 3.03
CA ASN A 56 -3.67 16.06 3.91
C ASN A 56 -2.94 16.06 5.25
N TYR A 57 -2.70 17.25 5.78
CA TYR A 57 -2.01 17.43 7.05
C TYR A 57 -2.86 18.27 7.99
N LYS A 58 -2.97 17.84 9.24
CA LYS A 58 -3.71 18.52 10.30
C LYS A 58 -2.82 18.65 11.52
N THR A 59 -2.77 19.84 12.09
CA THR A 59 -2.16 20.12 13.39
C THR A 59 -3.08 21.01 14.18
N THR A 60 -3.20 20.72 15.47
CA THR A 60 -4.00 21.51 16.41
C THR A 60 -3.10 22.27 17.37
N LEU A 61 -3.71 23.19 18.12
CA LEU A 61 -3.01 24.07 19.06
C LEU A 61 -2.34 23.32 20.22
N ASP A 62 -2.85 22.15 20.59
CA ASP A 62 -2.30 21.24 21.61
C ASP A 62 -1.13 20.38 21.09
N GLY A 63 -0.69 20.58 19.84
CA GLY A 63 0.41 19.84 19.24
C GLY A 63 0.06 18.43 18.79
N ALA A 64 -1.23 18.07 18.80
CA ALA A 64 -1.70 16.87 18.14
C ALA A 64 -1.63 17.03 16.62
N THR A 65 -1.26 15.96 15.94
CA THR A 65 -0.99 15.97 14.51
C THR A 65 -1.49 14.73 13.84
N GLU A 66 -1.91 14.88 12.59
CA GLU A 66 -2.38 13.80 11.75
C GLU A 66 -1.99 14.11 10.30
N GLN A 67 -1.36 13.14 9.66
CA GLN A 67 -1.00 13.17 8.25
C GLN A 67 -1.69 12.00 7.56
N MET A 68 -2.45 12.28 6.51
CA MET A 68 -3.23 11.27 5.80
C MET A 68 -2.91 11.30 4.30
N PHE A 69 -2.93 10.13 3.68
CA PHE A 69 -2.89 9.98 2.25
C PHE A 69 -4.14 9.23 1.77
N SER A 70 -5.00 9.92 1.01
CA SER A 70 -6.29 9.42 0.55
C SER A 70 -6.20 9.02 -0.93
N TYR A 71 -6.59 7.80 -1.26
CA TYR A 71 -6.63 7.28 -2.62
C TYR A 71 -7.96 7.58 -3.31
N LYS A 72 -7.97 7.57 -4.64
CA LYS A 72 -9.17 7.77 -5.46
C LYS A 72 -10.32 6.79 -5.17
N ASP A 73 -10.02 5.59 -4.67
CA ASP A 73 -11.03 4.59 -4.29
C ASP A 73 -11.57 4.78 -2.87
N GLY A 74 -11.18 5.86 -2.18
CA GLY A 74 -11.60 6.17 -0.82
C GLY A 74 -10.80 5.47 0.27
N SER A 75 -9.90 4.54 -0.09
CA SER A 75 -8.94 3.99 0.88
C SER A 75 -7.97 5.06 1.36
N LEU A 76 -7.42 4.90 2.55
CA LEU A 76 -6.46 5.86 3.10
C LEU A 76 -5.37 5.18 3.96
N VAL A 77 -4.21 5.83 4.05
CA VAL A 77 -3.16 5.57 5.04
C VAL A 77 -3.02 6.81 5.90
N TYR A 78 -2.82 6.66 7.21
CA TYR A 78 -2.60 7.79 8.11
C TYR A 78 -1.53 7.51 9.15
N VAL A 79 -0.90 8.59 9.60
CA VAL A 79 0.00 8.66 10.74
C VAL A 79 -0.54 9.76 11.65
N ALA A 80 -0.74 9.43 12.93
CA ALA A 80 -1.24 10.34 13.94
C ALA A 80 -0.31 10.32 15.16
N ARG A 81 -0.15 11.47 15.82
CA ARG A 81 0.59 11.59 17.08
C ARG A 81 -0.13 12.53 18.03
N ASN A 82 -0.17 12.14 19.31
CA ASN A 82 -0.74 12.91 20.41
C ASN A 82 -2.21 13.32 20.20
N THR A 83 -2.97 12.59 19.36
CA THR A 83 -4.32 13.01 18.99
C THR A 83 -5.31 12.87 20.14
N THR A 84 -5.94 13.98 20.51
CA THR A 84 -7.07 14.04 21.44
C THR A 84 -8.40 13.68 20.78
N TRP A 85 -8.47 13.70 19.44
CA TRP A 85 -9.61 13.23 18.66
C TRP A 85 -9.48 11.76 18.26
N PRO A 86 -10.60 11.09 17.92
CA PRO A 86 -10.56 9.74 17.39
C PRO A 86 -9.84 9.72 16.04
N THR A 87 -8.84 8.84 15.90
CA THR A 87 -8.23 8.51 14.61
C THR A 87 -9.31 8.01 13.62
N PRO A 88 -9.01 7.91 12.32
CA PRO A 88 -9.93 7.32 11.34
C PRO A 88 -10.50 5.95 11.74
N ASN A 89 -9.78 5.17 12.57
CA ASN A 89 -10.23 3.90 13.12
C ASN A 89 -10.63 3.93 14.60
N GLY A 90 -10.53 5.06 15.30
CA GLY A 90 -10.67 5.13 16.75
C GLY A 90 -12.00 4.59 17.30
N ALA A 91 -13.11 4.81 16.58
CA ALA A 91 -14.40 4.21 16.95
C ALA A 91 -14.40 2.68 16.78
N ARG A 92 -13.78 2.17 15.70
CA ARG A 92 -13.71 0.73 15.39
C ARG A 92 -12.81 -0.01 16.36
N VAL A 93 -11.68 0.59 16.75
CA VAL A 93 -10.79 0.04 17.77
C VAL A 93 -11.52 -0.13 19.09
N LYS A 94 -12.24 0.90 19.55
CA LYS A 94 -13.07 0.84 20.77
C LYS A 94 -14.13 -0.26 20.71
N GLN A 95 -14.82 -0.39 19.58
CA GLN A 95 -15.86 -1.41 19.39
C GLN A 95 -15.30 -2.84 19.31
N SER A 96 -14.11 -3.02 18.75
CA SER A 96 -13.49 -4.33 18.59
C SER A 96 -13.10 -4.99 19.93
N GLY A 97 -13.11 -4.25 21.03
CA GLY A 97 -12.59 -4.72 22.31
C GLY A 97 -11.09 -5.02 22.28
N ALA A 98 -10.39 -4.57 21.22
CA ALA A 98 -8.94 -4.66 21.16
C ALA A 98 -8.37 -3.86 22.33
N ASN A 99 -7.84 -4.59 23.32
CA ASN A 99 -7.15 -3.98 24.45
C ASN A 99 -5.97 -3.18 23.90
N SER A 100 -5.75 -1.98 24.42
CA SER A 100 -4.64 -1.12 24.00
C SER A 100 -3.26 -1.76 24.20
N SER A 101 -3.18 -2.91 24.87
CA SER A 101 -1.97 -3.67 25.12
C SER A 101 -1.43 -4.41 23.90
N THR A 102 -2.23 -4.71 22.86
CA THR A 102 -1.72 -5.48 21.70
C THR A 102 -1.01 -4.64 20.64
N ASN A 103 -0.92 -3.30 20.80
CA ASN A 103 -0.31 -2.37 19.84
C ASN A 103 -0.83 -2.52 18.39
N LEU A 104 -1.89 -3.29 18.16
CA LEU A 104 -2.42 -3.68 16.86
C LEU A 104 -3.91 -4.00 17.01
N ALA A 105 -4.72 -3.41 16.14
CA ALA A 105 -6.13 -3.67 15.98
C ALA A 105 -6.45 -3.76 14.48
N SER A 106 -7.37 -4.64 14.10
CA SER A 106 -7.78 -4.78 12.70
C SER A 106 -9.18 -5.37 12.59
N GLY A 107 -9.82 -5.17 11.45
CA GLY A 107 -11.13 -5.73 11.20
C GLY A 107 -11.69 -5.33 9.84
N ARG A 108 -13.00 -5.49 9.70
CA ARG A 108 -13.78 -4.99 8.57
C ARG A 108 -14.86 -4.02 9.07
N ASP A 109 -15.24 -3.07 8.25
CA ASP A 109 -16.41 -2.22 8.50
C ASP A 109 -17.70 -2.88 7.98
N GLU A 110 -18.83 -2.20 8.18
CA GLU A 110 -20.16 -2.65 7.74
C GLU A 110 -20.28 -2.84 6.23
N LYS A 111 -19.39 -2.21 5.44
CA LYS A 111 -19.32 -2.34 3.98
C LYS A 111 -18.38 -3.46 3.55
N GLY A 112 -17.79 -4.19 4.50
CA GLY A 112 -16.81 -5.24 4.26
C GLY A 112 -15.41 -4.72 3.88
N LEU A 113 -15.16 -3.42 4.04
CA LEU A 113 -13.84 -2.83 3.79
C LEU A 113 -12.93 -3.03 5.00
N TYR A 114 -11.66 -3.26 4.74
CA TYR A 114 -10.67 -3.57 5.75
C TYR A 114 -10.10 -2.30 6.37
N TRP A 115 -9.76 -2.42 7.64
CA TRP A 115 -9.03 -1.43 8.39
C TRP A 115 -8.01 -2.12 9.30
N LYS A 116 -6.91 -1.41 9.59
CA LYS A 116 -5.87 -1.84 10.52
C LYS A 116 -5.24 -0.61 11.13
N GLU A 117 -4.94 -0.67 12.42
CA GLU A 117 -4.28 0.37 13.18
C GLU A 117 -3.24 -0.28 14.10
N MET A 118 -2.08 0.35 14.23
CA MET A 118 -1.04 -0.07 15.15
C MET A 118 -0.41 1.12 15.86
N GLN A 119 0.09 0.90 17.06
CA GLN A 119 0.88 1.89 17.81
C GLN A 119 2.36 1.56 17.72
N VAL A 120 3.19 2.55 17.41
CA VAL A 120 4.64 2.43 17.29
C VAL A 120 5.27 3.65 17.95
N GLU A 121 5.94 3.49 19.09
CA GLU A 121 6.71 4.55 19.77
C GLU A 121 5.97 5.90 19.91
N GLY A 122 4.69 5.85 20.29
CA GLY A 122 3.84 7.04 20.46
C GLY A 122 3.17 7.57 19.18
N PHE A 123 3.40 6.92 18.04
CA PHE A 123 2.64 7.14 16.81
C PHE A 123 1.52 6.12 16.68
N THR A 124 0.39 6.56 16.16
CA THR A 124 -0.69 5.69 15.69
C THR A 124 -0.67 5.67 14.16
N VAL A 125 -0.44 4.51 13.58
CA VAL A 125 -0.32 4.34 12.12
C VAL A 125 -1.35 3.33 11.65
N GLY A 126 -2.04 3.61 10.55
CA GLY A 126 -3.06 2.70 10.07
C GLY A 126 -3.55 2.97 8.67
N TYR A 127 -4.49 2.13 8.25
CA TYR A 127 -5.28 2.31 7.03
C TYR A 127 -6.75 2.07 7.30
N ALA A 128 -7.60 2.64 6.45
CA ALA A 128 -9.06 2.45 6.51
C ALA A 128 -9.66 2.38 5.10
N ALA A 129 -10.88 1.84 5.03
CA ALA A 129 -11.68 1.73 3.80
C ALA A 129 -10.97 0.98 2.66
N VAL A 130 -10.18 -0.06 2.98
CA VAL A 130 -9.39 -0.80 1.98
C VAL A 130 -10.19 -2.00 1.43
N PRO A 131 -10.40 -2.12 0.11
CA PRO A 131 -11.05 -3.30 -0.46
C PRO A 131 -10.15 -4.55 -0.31
N SER A 132 -10.77 -5.74 -0.24
CA SER A 132 -10.07 -7.02 -0.05
C SER A 132 -8.90 -7.23 -1.02
N SER A 133 -9.08 -6.82 -2.28
CA SER A 133 -8.08 -6.95 -3.36
C SER A 133 -6.82 -6.12 -3.15
N ARG A 134 -6.82 -5.14 -2.24
CA ARG A 134 -5.68 -4.26 -1.97
C ARG A 134 -5.03 -4.46 -0.60
N VAL A 135 -5.64 -5.24 0.30
CA VAL A 135 -5.19 -5.41 1.70
C VAL A 135 -3.71 -5.76 1.80
N GLU A 136 -3.23 -6.72 1.00
CA GLU A 136 -1.82 -7.14 1.04
C GLU A 136 -0.85 -5.98 0.78
N ARG A 137 -1.20 -5.04 -0.10
CA ARG A 137 -0.35 -3.88 -0.42
C ARG A 137 -0.32 -2.87 0.72
N PHE A 138 -1.44 -2.69 1.40
CA PHE A 138 -1.52 -1.82 2.58
C PHE A 138 -0.81 -2.44 3.78
N ASP A 139 -0.89 -3.76 3.94
CA ASP A 139 -0.11 -4.47 4.94
C ASP A 139 1.39 -4.30 4.70
N LYS A 140 1.86 -4.47 3.46
CA LYS A 140 3.27 -4.21 3.12
C LYS A 140 3.70 -2.78 3.46
N ALA A 141 2.82 -1.79 3.29
CA ALA A 141 3.10 -0.42 3.69
C ALA A 141 3.32 -0.31 5.20
N LEU A 142 2.44 -0.87 6.03
CA LEU A 142 2.65 -0.86 7.50
C LEU A 142 3.95 -1.58 7.92
N HIS A 143 4.35 -2.66 7.26
CA HIS A 143 5.63 -3.34 7.54
C HIS A 143 6.87 -2.52 7.11
N SER A 144 6.68 -1.50 6.28
CA SER A 144 7.76 -0.61 5.83
C SER A 144 8.05 0.54 6.78
N ILE A 145 7.30 0.66 7.90
CA ILE A 145 7.52 1.71 8.90
C ILE A 145 8.97 1.65 9.39
N ARG A 146 9.62 2.80 9.41
CA ARG A 146 10.96 3.00 9.98
C ARG A 146 10.95 4.23 10.86
N LEU A 147 11.58 4.10 12.03
CA LEU A 147 11.87 5.20 12.94
C LEU A 147 13.35 5.52 12.86
N LYS A 148 13.67 6.81 12.81
CA LYS A 148 15.03 7.33 12.97
C LYS A 148 15.04 8.33 14.12
N ASP A 149 16.03 8.22 14.98
CA ASP A 149 16.35 9.18 16.04
C ASP A 149 17.45 10.15 15.61
#